data_AF-A0A7X9BW50-F1
#
_entry.id   AF-A0A7X9BW50-F1
#
_cell.length_a   1.000
_cell.length_b   1.000
_cell.length_c   1.000
_cell.angle_alpha   90.00
_cell.angle_beta   90.00
_cell.angle_gamma   90.00
#
_symmetry.space_group_name_H-M   'P 1'
#
loop_
_entity.id
_entity.type
_entity.pdbx_description
1 polymer ?
#
loop_
_entity_poly.entity_id
_entity_poly.type
_entity_poly.pdbx_seq_one_letter_code
_entity_poly.pdbx_strand_id
1 'polypeptide(L)'
;MTKNEFIEDNYRYMENLGIKPFTRIDNVKKAVYNYHYYNVSAKYWQWIARDPKNTEKERQAYLSESLNLYYKKDNATLSLLRLIDFEAEAYYVRVKSHKLKDKLIEIVIKDPDILLEINAFYSVSGLNDNDYLILHTKSVFVANALKANNILEDDKRKSLTDNYINQKY
;
A
#
# COMPACT_ATOMS: atom_id res chain seq x y z
N MET A 1 1.28 -18.89 11.21
CA MET A 1 0.53 -17.64 11.06
C MET A 1 -0.35 -17.75 9.83
N THR A 2 -1.66 -17.71 10.02
CA THR A 2 -2.62 -17.62 8.93
C THR A 2 -2.67 -16.19 8.39
N LYS A 3 -3.19 -16.02 7.17
CA LYS A 3 -3.35 -14.69 6.58
C LYS A 3 -4.27 -13.78 7.39
N ASN A 4 -5.29 -14.36 8.02
CA ASN A 4 -6.24 -13.62 8.84
C ASN A 4 -5.57 -13.14 10.13
N GLU A 5 -4.81 -14.02 10.80
CA GLU A 5 -3.96 -13.65 11.95
C GLU A 5 -3.00 -12.50 11.58
N PHE A 6 -2.32 -12.59 10.44
CA PHE A 6 -1.42 -11.52 9.99
C PHE A 6 -2.14 -10.17 9.77
N ILE A 7 -3.35 -10.18 9.19
CA ILE A 7 -4.12 -8.94 8.99
C ILE A 7 -4.56 -8.34 10.33
N GLU A 8 -5.04 -9.19 11.24
CA GLU A 8 -5.47 -8.78 12.57
C GLU A 8 -4.30 -8.24 13.40
N ASP A 9 -3.18 -8.96 13.45
CA ASP A 9 -1.98 -8.56 14.20
C ASP A 9 -1.43 -7.22 13.71
N ASN A 10 -1.36 -7.01 12.38
CA ASN A 10 -0.94 -5.72 11.83
C ASN A 10 -1.90 -4.59 12.18
N TYR A 11 -3.21 -4.85 12.13
CA TYR A 11 -4.20 -3.84 12.50
C TYR A 11 -4.10 -3.48 13.98
N ARG A 12 -4.04 -4.47 14.87
CA ARG A 12 -3.85 -4.28 16.31
C ARG A 12 -2.55 -3.54 16.61
N TYR A 13 -1.46 -3.88 15.93
CA TYR A 13 -0.20 -3.16 16.06
C TYR A 13 -0.36 -1.68 15.71
N MET A 14 -0.95 -1.35 14.56
CA MET A 14 -1.17 0.03 14.13
C MET A 14 -2.08 0.82 15.10
N GLU A 15 -3.14 0.20 15.62
CA GLU A 15 -4.03 0.83 16.60
C GLU A 15 -3.32 1.05 17.96
N ASN A 16 -2.50 0.08 18.38
CA ASN A 16 -1.75 0.15 19.64
C ASN A 16 -0.63 1.20 19.62
N LEU A 17 -0.12 1.60 18.44
CA LEU A 17 0.79 2.74 18.34
C LEU A 17 0.15 4.03 18.84
N GLY A 18 -1.19 4.13 18.83
CA GLY A 18 -1.92 5.33 19.25
C GLY A 18 -1.73 6.54 18.34
N ILE A 19 -1.07 6.37 17.19
CA ILE A 19 -0.79 7.43 16.22
C ILE A 19 -1.90 7.44 15.17
N LYS A 20 -2.65 8.54 15.09
CA LYS A 20 -3.64 8.72 14.03
C LYS A 20 -2.99 9.17 12.71
N PRO A 21 -3.59 8.88 11.56
CA PRO A 21 -3.13 9.42 10.28
C PRO A 21 -2.99 10.94 10.30
N PHE A 22 -1.91 11.42 9.71
CA PHE A 22 -1.61 12.85 9.65
C PHE A 22 -2.53 13.54 8.64
N THR A 23 -3.19 14.62 9.05
CA THR A 23 -4.01 15.45 8.14
C THR A 23 -3.14 16.21 7.14
N ARG A 24 -2.01 16.76 7.60
CA ARG A 24 -1.02 17.42 6.76
C ARG A 24 0.12 16.46 6.45
N ILE A 25 0.26 16.09 5.17
CA ILE A 25 1.33 15.25 4.66
C ILE A 25 2.38 16.17 4.01
N ASP A 26 3.42 16.52 4.77
CA ASP A 26 4.46 17.48 4.38
C ASP A 26 5.88 16.88 4.40
N ASN A 27 6.00 15.57 4.61
CA ASN A 27 7.26 14.82 4.54
C ASN A 27 7.00 13.34 4.23
N VAL A 28 8.05 12.63 3.81
CA VAL A 28 7.98 11.25 3.32
C VAL A 28 7.49 10.32 4.42
N LYS A 29 7.99 10.45 5.66
CA LYS A 29 7.59 9.61 6.80
C LYS A 29 6.09 9.63 7.03
N LYS A 30 5.46 10.81 7.04
CA LYS A 30 4.01 10.95 7.24
C LYS A 30 3.23 10.32 6.08
N ALA A 31 3.71 10.47 4.85
CA ALA A 31 3.05 9.91 3.68
C ALA A 31 3.08 8.37 3.71
N VAL A 32 4.25 7.80 4.00
CA VAL A 32 4.47 6.35 4.16
C VAL A 32 3.64 5.80 5.33
N TYR A 33 3.64 6.48 6.47
CA TYR A 33 2.81 6.10 7.62
C TYR A 33 1.33 6.03 7.26
N ASN A 34 0.80 7.11 6.64
CA ASN A 34 -0.60 7.16 6.22
C ASN A 34 -0.92 6.06 5.21
N TYR A 35 -0.04 5.80 4.24
CA TYR A 35 -0.20 4.70 3.30
C TYR A 35 -0.37 3.36 4.02
N HIS A 36 0.55 3.02 4.94
CA HIS A 36 0.49 1.75 5.67
C HIS A 36 -0.74 1.66 6.56
N TYR A 37 -1.05 2.71 7.33
CA TYR A 37 -2.22 2.76 8.19
C TYR A 37 -3.50 2.48 7.40
N TYR A 38 -3.73 3.21 6.31
CA TYR A 38 -4.94 3.06 5.52
C TYR A 38 -4.98 1.71 4.79
N ASN A 39 -3.85 1.19 4.31
CA ASN A 39 -3.78 -0.13 3.66
C ASN A 39 -4.12 -1.27 4.63
N VAL A 40 -3.51 -1.26 5.83
CA VAL A 40 -3.76 -2.26 6.87
C VAL A 40 -5.21 -2.20 7.33
N SER A 41 -5.71 -1.00 7.62
CA SER A 41 -7.10 -0.80 8.04
C SER A 41 -8.10 -1.25 6.97
N ALA A 42 -7.86 -0.91 5.69
CA ALA A 42 -8.74 -1.33 4.60
C ALA A 42 -8.81 -2.86 4.45
N LYS A 43 -7.66 -3.55 4.61
CA LYS A 43 -7.59 -5.02 4.59
C LYS A 43 -8.32 -5.63 5.77
N TYR A 44 -8.19 -5.04 6.97
CA TYR A 44 -8.90 -5.47 8.16
C TYR A 44 -10.41 -5.37 7.99
N TRP A 45 -10.95 -4.21 7.58
CA TRP A 45 -12.38 -4.05 7.36
C TRP A 45 -12.92 -4.94 6.25
N GLN A 46 -12.13 -5.19 5.21
CA GLN A 46 -12.50 -6.15 4.16
C GLN A 46 -12.55 -7.58 4.70
N TRP A 47 -11.68 -7.94 5.63
CA TRP A 47 -11.69 -9.25 6.30
C TRP A 47 -12.90 -9.37 7.24
N ILE A 48 -13.14 -8.38 8.10
CA ILE A 48 -14.31 -8.33 8.97
C ILE A 48 -15.61 -8.45 8.17
N ALA A 49 -15.72 -7.77 7.02
CA ALA A 49 -16.90 -7.85 6.16
C ALA A 49 -17.24 -9.27 5.65
N ARG A 50 -16.25 -10.18 5.61
CA ARG A 50 -16.43 -11.57 5.17
C ARG A 50 -16.93 -12.49 6.28
N ASP A 51 -17.05 -12.03 7.52
CA ASP A 51 -17.62 -12.84 8.59
C ASP A 51 -19.07 -13.23 8.22
N PRO A 52 -19.39 -14.53 8.13
CA PRO A 52 -20.74 -14.99 7.80
C PRO A 52 -21.79 -14.59 8.85
N LYS A 53 -21.37 -14.19 10.06
CA LYS A 53 -22.26 -13.71 11.12
C LYS A 53 -22.78 -12.30 10.87
N ASN A 54 -22.15 -11.53 9.98
CA ASN A 54 -22.57 -10.17 9.68
C ASN A 54 -23.92 -10.16 8.95
N THR A 55 -24.81 -9.28 9.39
CA THR A 55 -25.98 -8.88 8.61
C THR A 55 -25.55 -8.22 7.29
N GLU A 56 -26.45 -8.17 6.32
CA GLU A 56 -26.18 -7.49 5.04
C GLU A 56 -25.86 -6.01 5.26
N LYS A 57 -26.54 -5.34 6.20
CA LYS A 57 -26.30 -3.94 6.54
C LYS A 57 -24.88 -3.72 7.10
N GLU A 58 -24.44 -4.56 8.04
CA GLU A 58 -23.09 -4.49 8.61
C GLU A 58 -22.03 -4.76 7.55
N ARG A 59 -22.24 -5.80 6.74
CA ARG A 59 -21.35 -6.13 5.62
C ARG A 59 -21.15 -4.95 4.69
N GLN A 60 -22.23 -4.29 4.28
CA GLN A 60 -22.15 -3.10 3.41
C GLN A 60 -21.45 -1.94 4.10
N ALA A 61 -21.67 -1.72 5.40
CA ALA A 61 -20.96 -0.70 6.17
C ALA A 61 -19.44 -0.96 6.21
N TYR A 62 -19.01 -2.20 6.50
CA TYR A 62 -17.60 -2.58 6.54
C TYR A 62 -16.92 -2.50 5.17
N LEU A 63 -17.63 -2.91 4.10
CA LEU A 63 -17.14 -2.75 2.74
C LEU A 63 -16.98 -1.27 2.36
N SER A 64 -17.94 -0.43 2.74
CA SER A 64 -17.88 1.01 2.47
C SER A 64 -16.71 1.66 3.20
N GLU A 65 -16.46 1.29 4.47
CA GLU A 65 -15.31 1.78 5.22
C GLU A 65 -13.98 1.30 4.60
N SER A 66 -13.90 0.03 4.19
CA SER A 66 -12.74 -0.50 3.48
C SER A 66 -12.45 0.29 2.19
N LEU A 67 -13.47 0.60 1.40
CA LEU A 67 -13.32 1.38 0.16
C LEU A 67 -12.87 2.82 0.44
N ASN A 68 -13.43 3.48 1.46
CA ASN A 68 -13.01 4.81 1.90
C ASN A 68 -11.53 4.82 2.33
N LEU A 69 -11.10 3.80 3.06
CA LEU A 69 -9.70 3.65 3.47
C LEU A 69 -8.77 3.39 2.29
N TYR A 70 -9.17 2.57 1.30
CA TYR A 70 -8.38 2.43 0.07
C TYR A 70 -8.26 3.75 -0.70
N TYR A 71 -9.31 4.56 -0.75
CA TYR A 71 -9.26 5.90 -1.34
C TYR A 71 -8.26 6.80 -0.59
N LYS A 72 -8.30 6.83 0.75
CA LYS A 72 -7.33 7.58 1.57
C LYS A 72 -5.89 7.07 1.41
N LYS A 73 -5.70 5.74 1.29
CA LYS A 73 -4.42 5.10 0.99
C LYS A 73 -3.85 5.57 -0.35
N ASP A 74 -4.67 5.63 -1.39
CA ASP A 74 -4.25 6.08 -2.71
C ASP A 74 -3.98 7.60 -2.74
N ASN A 75 -4.69 8.41 -1.94
CA ASN A 75 -4.33 9.81 -1.73
C ASN A 75 -2.97 9.98 -1.03
N ALA A 76 -2.68 9.18 0.01
CA ALA A 76 -1.38 9.18 0.67
C ALA A 76 -0.27 8.76 -0.30
N THR A 77 -0.56 7.80 -1.21
CA THR A 77 0.36 7.38 -2.27
C THR A 77 0.69 8.56 -3.20
N LEU A 78 -0.31 9.33 -3.64
CA LEU A 78 -0.04 10.52 -4.45
C LEU A 78 0.71 11.61 -3.70
N SER A 79 0.44 11.82 -2.42
CA SER A 79 1.20 12.77 -1.60
C SER A 79 2.66 12.36 -1.50
N LEU A 80 2.94 11.07 -1.28
CA LEU A 80 4.30 10.55 -1.30
C LEU A 80 4.98 10.79 -2.66
N LEU A 81 4.33 10.38 -3.75
CA LEU A 81 4.87 10.56 -5.11
C LEU A 81 5.20 12.03 -5.41
N ARG A 82 4.38 12.97 -4.95
CA ARG A 82 4.65 14.41 -5.10
C ARG A 82 5.82 14.91 -4.24
N LEU A 83 6.01 14.35 -3.04
CA LEU A 83 7.11 14.75 -2.15
C LEU A 83 8.47 14.30 -2.68
N ILE A 84 8.49 13.23 -3.48
CA ILE A 84 9.69 12.66 -4.09
C ILE A 84 9.80 13.01 -5.58
N ASP A 85 9.03 13.99 -6.06
CA ASP A 85 9.01 14.41 -7.47
C ASP A 85 8.86 13.25 -8.48
N PHE A 86 8.06 12.25 -8.11
CA PHE A 86 7.82 11.03 -8.88
C PHE A 86 9.09 10.21 -9.14
N GLU A 87 10.12 10.31 -8.29
CA GLU A 87 11.32 9.48 -8.31
C GLU A 87 11.02 8.04 -7.85
N ALA A 88 10.39 7.27 -8.73
CA ALA A 88 10.01 5.88 -8.52
C ALA A 88 9.87 5.13 -9.85
N GLU A 89 9.96 3.81 -9.80
CA GLU A 89 9.54 2.93 -10.90
C GLU A 89 8.11 2.46 -10.66
N ALA A 90 7.28 2.38 -11.69
CA ALA A 90 5.97 1.77 -11.58
C ALA A 90 5.64 0.86 -12.76
N TYR A 91 5.00 -0.28 -12.49
CA TYR A 91 4.65 -1.25 -13.52
C TYR A 91 3.45 -2.11 -13.12
N TYR A 92 2.79 -2.71 -14.11
CA TYR A 92 1.71 -3.66 -13.86
C TYR A 92 2.26 -5.01 -13.35
N VAL A 93 1.59 -5.59 -12.36
CA VAL A 93 2.00 -6.85 -11.75
C VAL A 93 1.37 -8.05 -12.45
N ARG A 94 2.18 -9.06 -12.77
CA ARG A 94 1.71 -10.40 -13.17
C ARG A 94 1.11 -11.12 -11.96
N VAL A 95 -0.20 -11.25 -11.96
CA VAL A 95 -0.96 -11.90 -10.88
C VAL A 95 -1.75 -13.11 -11.40
N LYS A 96 -1.92 -14.12 -10.54
CA LYS A 96 -2.81 -15.27 -10.84
C LYS A 96 -4.30 -14.92 -10.69
N SER A 97 -4.62 -13.89 -9.91
CA SER A 97 -5.99 -13.48 -9.62
C SER A 97 -6.64 -12.75 -10.79
N HIS A 98 -7.72 -13.32 -11.34
CA HIS A 98 -8.53 -12.65 -12.38
C HIS A 98 -9.07 -11.27 -11.95
N LYS A 99 -9.33 -11.06 -10.66
CA LYS A 99 -9.83 -9.78 -10.14
C LYS A 99 -8.76 -8.68 -10.15
N LEU A 100 -7.48 -9.05 -10.08
CA LEU A 100 -6.34 -8.14 -9.99
C LEU A 100 -5.58 -8.00 -11.32
N LYS A 101 -5.80 -8.95 -12.23
CA LYS A 101 -5.19 -8.97 -13.56
C LYS A 101 -5.43 -7.62 -14.26
N ASP A 102 -4.34 -7.06 -14.77
CA ASP A 102 -4.31 -5.79 -15.53
C ASP A 102 -4.75 -4.55 -14.72
N LYS A 103 -4.78 -4.68 -13.38
CA LYS A 103 -5.21 -3.61 -12.47
C LYS A 103 -4.20 -3.32 -11.37
N LEU A 104 -3.46 -4.32 -10.90
CA LEU A 104 -2.49 -4.14 -9.83
C LEU A 104 -1.22 -3.50 -10.37
N ILE A 105 -0.90 -2.32 -9.85
CA ILE A 105 0.33 -1.58 -10.12
C ILE A 105 1.21 -1.70 -8.88
N GLU A 106 2.48 -2.02 -9.09
CA GLU A 106 3.54 -1.94 -8.08
C GLU A 106 4.36 -0.68 -8.34
N ILE A 107 4.61 0.09 -7.29
CA ILE A 107 5.45 1.29 -7.30
C ILE A 107 6.65 0.98 -6.41
N VAL A 108 7.85 1.23 -6.91
CA VAL A 108 9.11 0.87 -6.26
C VAL A 108 9.96 2.13 -6.13
N ILE A 109 10.26 2.51 -4.90
CA ILE A 109 11.15 3.62 -4.57
C ILE A 109 12.49 3.02 -4.13
N LYS A 110 13.56 3.40 -4.84
CA LYS A 110 14.92 2.88 -4.65
C LYS A 110 15.93 3.94 -4.23
N ASP A 111 15.54 5.21 -4.27
CA ASP A 111 16.42 6.32 -3.93
C ASP A 111 16.91 6.20 -2.47
N PRO A 112 18.23 6.12 -2.24
CA PRO A 112 18.78 5.94 -0.90
C PRO A 112 18.43 7.07 0.07
N ASP A 113 18.36 8.32 -0.39
CA ASP A 113 18.11 9.47 0.48
C ASP A 113 16.66 9.46 0.98
N ILE A 114 15.72 9.10 0.09
CA ILE A 114 14.31 8.90 0.44
C ILE A 114 14.15 7.72 1.41
N LEU A 115 14.86 6.61 1.18
CA LEU A 115 14.81 5.43 2.04
C LEU A 115 15.41 5.70 3.44
N LEU A 116 16.51 6.46 3.51
CA LEU A 116 17.12 6.93 4.75
C LEU A 116 16.18 7.86 5.53
N GLU A 117 15.41 8.71 4.83
CA GLU A 117 14.38 9.52 5.49
C GLU A 117 13.36 8.62 6.18
N ILE A 118 12.91 7.52 5.56
CA ILE A 118 11.88 6.66 6.15
C ILE A 118 12.38 5.95 7.41
N ASN A 119 13.61 5.45 7.40
CA ASN A 119 14.16 4.69 8.51
C ASN A 119 15.61 5.11 8.81
N ALA A 120 15.73 5.93 9.86
CA ALA A 120 17.00 6.45 10.33
C ALA A 120 17.99 5.34 10.77
N PHE A 121 17.51 4.13 11.09
CA PHE A 121 18.37 3.01 11.46
C PHE A 121 19.04 2.31 10.27
N TYR A 122 18.61 2.56 9.02
CA TYR A 122 19.34 2.08 7.83
C TYR A 122 20.77 2.63 7.76
N SER A 123 21.01 3.81 8.33
CA SER A 123 22.35 4.40 8.42
C SER A 123 23.35 3.58 9.25
N VAL A 124 22.85 2.69 10.12
CA VAL A 124 23.68 1.89 11.04
C VAL A 124 23.93 0.48 10.52
N SER A 125 22.98 -0.10 9.77
CA SER A 125 23.07 -1.47 9.23
C SER A 125 23.56 -1.56 7.77
N GLY A 126 23.65 -0.43 7.06
CA GLY A 126 23.82 -0.39 5.61
C GLY A 126 22.51 -0.67 4.87
N LEU A 127 22.36 -0.07 3.69
CA LEU A 127 21.26 -0.37 2.76
C LEU A 127 21.63 -1.63 1.96
N ASN A 128 20.77 -2.64 1.96
CA ASN A 128 20.87 -3.77 1.04
C ASN A 128 19.99 -3.52 -0.20
N ASP A 129 20.31 -4.17 -1.32
CA ASP A 129 19.51 -4.11 -2.56
C ASP A 129 18.03 -4.52 -2.40
N ASN A 130 17.64 -5.05 -1.24
CA ASN A 130 16.28 -5.46 -0.90
C ASN A 130 15.48 -4.44 -0.05
N ASP A 131 16.04 -3.27 0.26
CA ASP A 131 15.40 -2.28 1.16
C ASP A 131 14.47 -1.28 0.45
N TYR A 132 13.98 -1.63 -0.74
CA TYR A 132 13.08 -0.77 -1.50
C TYR A 132 11.75 -0.56 -0.77
N LEU A 133 11.21 0.66 -0.88
CA LEU A 133 9.83 0.90 -0.49
C LEU A 133 8.91 0.48 -1.65
N ILE A 134 8.14 -0.57 -1.39
CA ILE A 134 7.22 -1.17 -2.36
C ILE A 134 5.78 -0.85 -1.97
N LEU A 135 5.05 -0.24 -2.90
CA LEU A 135 3.65 0.14 -2.75
C LEU A 135 2.80 -0.54 -3.80
N HIS A 136 1.51 -0.73 -3.50
CA HIS A 136 0.55 -1.29 -4.43
C HIS A 136 -0.67 -0.41 -4.56
N THR A 137 -1.13 -0.23 -5.80
CA THR A 137 -2.39 0.45 -6.09
C THR A 137 -3.17 -0.26 -7.18
N LYS A 138 -4.48 -0.03 -7.20
CA LYS A 138 -5.38 -0.35 -8.31
C LYS A 138 -6.13 0.90 -8.79
N SER A 139 -5.75 2.05 -8.26
CA SER A 139 -6.44 3.30 -8.51
C SER A 139 -6.14 3.79 -9.92
N VAL A 140 -7.21 4.06 -10.67
CA VAL A 140 -7.11 4.67 -12.00
C VAL A 140 -6.52 6.08 -11.90
N PHE A 141 -6.82 6.83 -10.83
CA PHE A 141 -6.27 8.19 -10.69
C PHE A 141 -4.78 8.17 -10.36
N VAL A 142 -4.30 7.19 -9.57
CA VAL A 142 -2.87 7.02 -9.34
C VAL A 142 -2.20 6.59 -10.65
N ALA A 143 -2.78 5.62 -11.37
CA ALA A 143 -2.27 5.20 -12.68
C ALA A 143 -2.13 6.37 -13.66
N ASN A 144 -3.13 7.25 -13.73
CA ASN A 144 -3.08 8.44 -14.58
C ASN A 144 -1.99 9.42 -14.16
N ALA A 145 -1.77 9.62 -12.86
CA ALA A 145 -0.69 10.47 -12.36
C ALA A 145 0.69 9.87 -12.69
N LEU A 146 0.86 8.55 -12.53
CA LEU A 146 2.10 7.86 -12.90
C LEU A 146 2.39 7.98 -14.41
N LYS A 147 1.37 7.81 -15.26
CA LYS A 147 1.48 8.01 -16.72
C LYS A 147 1.82 9.44 -17.10
N ALA A 148 1.17 10.42 -16.48
CA ALA A 148 1.40 11.84 -16.75
C ALA A 148 2.84 12.28 -16.42
N ASN A 149 3.50 11.57 -15.49
CA ASN A 149 4.90 11.80 -15.13
C ASN A 149 5.88 10.82 -15.82
N ASN A 150 5.41 10.03 -16.78
CA ASN A 150 6.21 9.05 -17.55
C ASN A 150 6.91 7.97 -16.71
N ILE A 151 6.36 7.60 -15.54
CA ILE A 151 6.95 6.58 -14.67
C ILE A 151 6.20 5.24 -14.66
N LEU A 152 5.00 5.17 -15.24
CA LEU A 152 4.29 3.91 -15.40
C LEU A 152 4.71 3.22 -16.68
N GLU A 153 5.36 2.07 -16.54
CA GLU A 153 5.71 1.20 -17.64
C GLU A 153 4.52 0.34 -18.09
N ASP A 154 4.40 0.14 -19.40
CA ASP A 154 3.34 -0.66 -20.01
C ASP A 154 3.58 -2.17 -19.90
N ASP A 155 4.79 -2.58 -19.51
CA ASP A 155 5.13 -3.99 -19.35
C ASP A 155 4.53 -4.57 -18.06
N LYS A 156 4.39 -5.90 -18.06
CA LYS A 156 3.94 -6.64 -16.87
C LYS A 156 5.14 -7.35 -16.27
N ARG A 157 5.40 -7.10 -15.00
CA ARG A 157 6.53 -7.70 -14.28
C ARG A 157 6.09 -8.64 -13.18
N LYS A 158 6.99 -9.55 -12.80
CA LYS A 158 6.83 -10.32 -11.55
C LYS A 158 7.01 -9.33 -10.39
N SER A 159 6.15 -9.41 -9.37
CA SER A 159 6.27 -8.53 -8.21
C SER A 159 7.56 -8.80 -7.45
N LEU A 160 8.17 -7.74 -6.91
CA LEU A 160 9.28 -7.87 -5.96
C LEU A 160 8.85 -8.49 -4.63
N THR A 161 7.54 -8.45 -4.33
CA THR A 161 6.89 -9.13 -3.19
C THR A 161 6.00 -10.28 -3.64
N ASP A 162 6.41 -11.03 -4.68
CA ASP A 162 5.60 -12.10 -5.29
C ASP A 162 5.10 -13.15 -4.27
N ASN A 163 5.96 -13.51 -3.31
CA ASN A 163 5.64 -14.44 -2.22
C ASN A 163 4.50 -13.95 -1.32
N TYR A 164 4.22 -12.64 -1.29
CA TYR A 164 3.08 -12.05 -0.59
C TYR A 164 1.86 -11.89 -1.52
N ILE A 165 2.07 -11.48 -2.78
CA ILE A 165 0.98 -11.17 -3.72
C ILE A 165 0.28 -12.44 -4.25
N ASN A 166 1.04 -13.48 -4.58
CA ASN A 166 0.53 -14.67 -5.28
C ASN A 166 0.25 -15.88 -4.35
N GLN A 167 0.22 -15.68 -3.02
CA GLN A 167 -0.34 -16.68 -2.11
C GLN A 167 -1.85 -16.85 -2.39
N LYS A 168 -2.26 -18.11 -2.64
CA LYS A 168 -3.69 -18.46 -2.80
C LYS A 168 -4.46 -18.03 -1.56
N TYR A 169 -5.59 -17.37 -1.79
CA TYR A 169 -6.60 -17.00 -0.80
C TYR A 169 -7.62 -18.12 -0.69
#